data_AF-A0A7C4GJW0-F1
#
_entry.id   AF-A0A7C4GJW0-F1
#
_cell.length_a   1.000
_cell.length_b   1.000
_cell.length_c   1.000
_cell.angle_alpha   90.00
_cell.angle_beta   90.00
_cell.angle_gamma   90.00
#
_symmetry.space_group_name_H-M   'P 1'
#
loop_
_entity.id
_entity.type
_entity.pdbx_description
1 polymer ?
#
loop_
_entity_poly.entity_id
_entity_poly.type
_entity_poly.pdbx_seq_one_letter_code
_entity_poly.pdbx_strand_id
1 'polypeptide(L)'
;YQAISGAGYPGVPSYDIIDNLIPFISEEEEKVERESKKMLGRLVDGKIENADFDVQATCVRVPVLDGHTVAIHAEFEEEVDVEDAKKVLEGFDPGPDVRNLPSSPEKAIIVREEGDRPQPRYDRLAGRGMSVSVGRIRRGANKRSLLFISHGHNTIRGAAGGAVLLAELMRSKKFI
;
A
#
# COMPACT_ATOMS: atom_id res chain seq x y z
N TYR A 1 -3.64 0.48 -9.88
CA TYR A 1 -4.92 1.17 -10.17
C TYR A 1 -5.16 2.26 -9.15
N GLN A 2 -5.19 3.51 -9.59
CA GLN A 2 -5.26 4.67 -8.72
C GLN A 2 -6.56 5.46 -8.93
N ALA A 3 -7.15 5.90 -7.82
CA ALA A 3 -8.31 6.76 -7.77
C ALA A 3 -8.04 8.17 -8.35
N ILE A 4 -9.11 8.85 -8.76
CA ILE A 4 -9.06 10.21 -9.31
C ILE A 4 -8.65 11.26 -8.27
N SER A 5 -8.94 11.05 -6.98
CA SER A 5 -8.50 11.98 -5.93
C SER A 5 -6.97 12.06 -5.77
N GLY A 6 -6.23 11.08 -6.29
CA GLY A 6 -4.77 11.13 -6.36
C GLY A 6 -4.22 12.23 -7.26
N ALA A 7 -5.02 12.76 -8.19
CA ALA A 7 -4.64 13.89 -9.05
C ALA A 7 -4.96 15.27 -8.44
N GLY A 8 -5.47 15.31 -7.20
CA GLY A 8 -5.85 16.55 -6.53
C GLY A 8 -7.13 17.19 -7.11
N TYR A 9 -7.24 18.51 -6.96
CA TYR A 9 -8.30 19.34 -7.53
C TYR A 9 -7.67 20.49 -8.34
N PRO A 10 -8.06 20.73 -9.61
CA PRO A 10 -9.27 20.28 -10.29
C PRO A 10 -9.30 18.79 -10.70
N GLY A 11 -8.17 18.08 -10.59
CA GLY A 11 -8.12 16.62 -10.73
C GLY A 11 -8.17 16.14 -12.17
N VAL A 12 -8.76 14.96 -12.37
CA VAL A 12 -8.90 14.33 -13.70
C VAL A 12 -10.17 14.85 -14.37
N PRO A 13 -10.12 15.40 -15.60
CA PRO A 13 -11.32 15.82 -16.33
C PRO A 13 -12.32 14.67 -16.49
N SER A 14 -13.61 14.95 -16.33
CA SER A 14 -14.66 13.92 -16.35
C SER A 14 -14.71 13.15 -17.66
N TYR A 15 -14.54 13.84 -18.80
CA TYR A 15 -14.52 13.24 -20.13
C TYR A 15 -13.34 12.29 -20.35
N ASP A 16 -12.25 12.43 -19.60
CA ASP A 16 -11.08 11.55 -19.75
C ASP A 16 -11.27 10.21 -19.01
N ILE A 17 -12.15 10.14 -17.99
CA ILE A 17 -12.19 9.01 -17.05
C ILE A 17 -13.54 8.29 -16.94
N ILE A 18 -14.66 8.94 -17.26
CA ILE A 18 -15.98 8.28 -17.26
C ILE A 18 -15.98 7.21 -18.35
N ASP A 19 -16.37 5.99 -17.99
CA ASP A 19 -16.36 4.82 -18.88
C ASP A 19 -14.99 4.53 -19.51
N ASN A 20 -13.90 4.91 -18.82
CA ASN A 20 -12.55 4.81 -19.35
C ASN A 20 -11.53 4.45 -18.26
N LEU A 21 -10.28 4.21 -18.69
CA LEU A 21 -9.09 4.17 -17.85
C LEU A 21 -7.95 4.92 -18.55
N ILE A 22 -7.01 5.48 -17.78
CA ILE A 22 -5.84 6.16 -18.33
C ILE A 22 -4.60 5.34 -17.92
N PRO A 23 -3.93 4.64 -18.86
CA PRO A 23 -2.85 3.71 -18.54
C PRO A 23 -1.50 4.40 -18.35
N PHE A 24 -1.50 5.67 -17.93
CA PHE A 24 -0.29 6.45 -17.71
C PHE A 24 -0.55 7.51 -16.64
N ILE A 25 0.36 7.59 -15.66
CA ILE A 25 0.42 8.66 -14.67
C ILE A 25 1.87 9.10 -14.64
N SER A 26 2.12 10.35 -15.03
CA SER A 26 3.48 10.90 -15.15
C SER A 26 4.29 10.69 -13.87
N GLU A 27 5.51 10.17 -14.01
CA GLU A 27 6.50 9.90 -12.95
C GLU A 27 6.08 8.86 -11.89
N GLU A 28 4.86 8.33 -11.94
CA GLU A 28 4.32 7.52 -10.86
C GLU A 28 4.95 6.12 -10.83
N GLU A 29 5.26 5.55 -12.00
CA GLU A 29 5.90 4.25 -12.12
C GLU A 29 7.32 4.30 -11.56
N GLU A 30 8.15 5.22 -12.05
CA GLU A 30 9.54 5.38 -11.60
C GLU A 30 9.61 5.76 -10.12
N LYS A 31 8.63 6.54 -9.64
CA LYS A 31 8.50 6.88 -8.23
C LYS A 31 8.21 5.65 -7.37
N VAL A 32 7.24 4.82 -7.74
CA VAL A 32 6.91 3.58 -7.02
C VAL A 32 8.12 2.66 -6.93
N GLU A 33 8.85 2.49 -8.04
CA GLU A 33 10.06 1.65 -8.09
C GLU A 33 11.14 2.18 -7.12
N ARG A 34 11.47 3.47 -7.22
CA ARG A 34 12.53 4.09 -6.41
C ARG A 34 12.15 4.15 -4.92
N GLU A 35 10.94 4.59 -4.59
CA GLU A 35 10.53 4.81 -3.21
C GLU A 35 10.32 3.50 -2.46
N SER A 36 9.84 2.44 -3.11
CA SER A 36 9.68 1.12 -2.49
C SER A 36 11.02 0.56 -2.02
N LYS A 37 12.06 0.66 -2.85
CA LYS A 37 13.42 0.21 -2.48
C LYS A 37 13.99 1.00 -1.31
N LYS A 38 13.70 2.31 -1.23
CA LYS A 38 14.12 3.14 -0.10
C LYS A 38 13.36 2.79 1.19
N MET A 39 12.03 2.62 1.11
CA MET A 39 11.17 2.31 2.27
C MET A 39 11.45 0.92 2.86
N LEU A 40 11.77 -0.06 2.02
CA LEU A 40 12.08 -1.43 2.42
C LEU A 40 13.59 -1.68 2.63
N GLY A 41 14.39 -0.61 2.56
CA GLY A 41 15.83 -0.64 2.79
C GLY A 41 16.22 -0.71 4.27
N ARG A 42 17.48 -0.44 4.55
CA ARG A 42 18.07 -0.48 5.90
C ARG A 42 18.77 0.82 6.23
N LEU A 43 18.75 1.20 7.50
CA LEU A 43 19.54 2.33 8.00
C LEU A 43 20.93 1.82 8.43
N VAL A 44 21.97 2.26 7.74
CA VAL A 44 23.38 1.92 8.01
C VAL A 44 24.17 3.21 8.12
N ASP A 45 24.84 3.42 9.26
CA ASP A 45 25.66 4.60 9.54
C ASP A 45 24.98 5.95 9.24
N GLY A 46 23.69 6.05 9.56
CA GLY A 46 22.89 7.26 9.34
C GLY A 46 22.45 7.49 7.89
N LYS A 47 22.70 6.55 6.98
CA LYS A 47 22.25 6.57 5.58
C LYS A 47 21.30 5.40 5.30
N ILE A 48 20.41 5.58 4.34
CA ILE A 48 19.53 4.51 3.88
C ILE A 48 20.24 3.76 2.76
N GLU A 49 20.50 2.49 2.98
CA GLU A 49 20.84 1.53 1.93
C GLU A 49 19.53 0.96 1.38
N ASN A 50 19.33 1.10 0.07
CA ASN A 50 18.12 0.61 -0.59
C ASN A 50 18.03 -0.93 -0.52
N ALA A 51 16.81 -1.45 -0.51
CA ALA A 51 16.57 -2.88 -0.58
C ALA A 51 17.13 -3.49 -1.87
N ASP A 52 17.70 -4.69 -1.74
CA ASP A 52 18.35 -5.42 -2.82
C ASP A 52 17.38 -6.36 -3.54
N PHE A 53 16.36 -5.78 -4.16
CA PHE A 53 15.47 -6.47 -5.09
C PHE A 53 14.93 -5.49 -6.13
N ASP A 54 14.39 -6.04 -7.20
CA ASP A 54 13.79 -5.27 -8.28
C ASP A 54 12.31 -5.00 -8.03
N VAL A 55 11.88 -3.81 -8.44
CA VAL A 55 10.48 -3.40 -8.44
C VAL A 55 10.19 -2.88 -9.83
N GLN A 56 9.08 -3.32 -10.41
CA GLN A 56 8.53 -2.79 -11.65
C GLN A 56 7.06 -2.45 -11.43
N ALA A 57 6.61 -1.33 -11.98
CA ALA A 57 5.25 -0.86 -11.79
C ALA A 57 4.56 -0.48 -13.11
N THR A 58 3.26 -0.70 -13.17
CA THR A 58 2.39 -0.08 -14.17
C THR A 58 1.27 0.67 -13.46
N CYS A 59 1.15 1.97 -13.74
CA CYS A 59 0.28 2.87 -13.00
C CYS A 59 -0.89 3.36 -13.87
N VAL A 60 -2.08 2.84 -13.56
CA VAL A 60 -3.32 3.14 -14.29
C VAL A 60 -4.25 3.98 -13.43
N ARG A 61 -4.76 5.10 -13.95
CA ARG A 61 -5.86 5.89 -13.35
C ARG A 61 -7.20 5.25 -13.71
N VAL A 62 -8.08 5.10 -12.72
CA VAL A 62 -9.41 4.46 -12.87
C VAL A 62 -10.52 5.36 -12.29
N PRO A 63 -11.79 5.19 -12.72
CA PRO A 63 -12.94 5.97 -12.26
C PRO A 63 -13.41 5.57 -10.84
N VAL A 64 -12.48 5.62 -9.89
CA VAL A 64 -12.70 5.39 -8.45
C VAL A 64 -12.42 6.68 -7.73
N LEU A 65 -13.33 7.12 -6.84
CA LEU A 65 -13.19 8.40 -6.14
C LEU A 65 -11.98 8.43 -5.22
N ASP A 66 -11.87 7.45 -4.30
CA ASP A 66 -10.75 7.32 -3.37
C ASP A 66 -10.32 5.86 -3.21
N GLY A 67 -9.04 5.72 -2.90
CA GLY A 67 -8.38 4.46 -2.63
C GLY A 67 -7.57 3.97 -3.82
N HIS A 68 -6.39 3.41 -3.54
CA HIS A 68 -5.52 2.83 -4.56
C HIS A 68 -5.48 1.32 -4.37
N THR A 69 -5.56 0.60 -5.48
CA THR A 69 -5.51 -0.86 -5.51
C THR A 69 -4.29 -1.29 -6.30
N VAL A 70 -3.48 -2.17 -5.72
CA VAL A 70 -2.27 -2.72 -6.35
C VAL A 70 -2.47 -4.21 -6.53
N ALA A 71 -2.28 -4.68 -7.76
CA ALA A 71 -2.13 -6.11 -8.02
C ALA A 71 -0.63 -6.42 -7.95
N ILE A 72 -0.26 -7.34 -7.07
CA ILE A 72 1.14 -7.61 -6.75
C ILE A 72 1.47 -9.03 -7.15
N HIS A 73 2.55 -9.19 -7.91
CA HIS A 73 3.26 -10.43 -8.11
C HIS A 73 4.60 -10.32 -7.39
N ALA A 74 4.80 -11.13 -6.36
CA ALA A 74 6.03 -11.14 -5.57
C ALA A 74 6.73 -12.48 -5.74
N GLU A 75 8.03 -12.45 -6.03
CA GLU A 75 8.91 -13.61 -6.11
C GLU A 75 9.87 -13.61 -4.91
N PHE A 76 10.22 -14.80 -4.44
CA PHE A 76 10.98 -15.03 -3.23
C PHE A 76 12.19 -15.95 -3.52
N GLU A 77 13.22 -15.87 -2.69
CA GLU A 77 14.41 -16.73 -2.82
C GLU A 77 14.07 -18.21 -2.57
N GLU A 78 13.15 -18.45 -1.62
CA GLU A 78 12.72 -19.78 -1.17
C GLU A 78 11.25 -20.06 -1.50
N GLU A 79 10.83 -21.31 -1.32
CA GLU A 79 9.41 -21.66 -1.48
C GLU A 79 8.56 -20.94 -0.44
N VAL A 80 7.39 -20.45 -0.88
CA VAL A 80 6.45 -19.71 -0.03
C VAL A 80 5.12 -20.45 0.04
N ASP A 81 4.64 -20.62 1.27
CA ASP A 81 3.31 -21.15 1.56
C ASP A 81 2.29 -20.01 1.68
N VAL A 82 1.10 -20.25 1.12
CA VAL A 82 0.03 -19.23 1.05
C VAL A 82 -0.56 -18.97 2.44
N GLU A 83 -0.74 -20.00 3.25
CA GLU A 83 -1.34 -19.86 4.59
C GLU A 83 -0.35 -19.22 5.56
N ASP A 84 0.94 -19.53 5.44
CA ASP A 84 1.96 -18.84 6.22
C ASP A 84 2.11 -17.38 5.81
N ALA A 85 2.03 -17.05 4.52
CA ALA A 85 2.01 -15.66 4.06
C ALA A 85 0.80 -14.87 4.62
N LYS A 86 -0.39 -15.48 4.63
CA LYS A 86 -1.58 -14.89 5.27
C LYS A 86 -1.36 -14.62 6.75
N LYS A 87 -0.79 -15.57 7.50
CA LYS A 87 -0.50 -15.40 8.93
C LYS A 87 0.50 -14.27 9.17
N VAL A 88 1.56 -14.16 8.36
CA VAL A 88 2.55 -13.08 8.47
C VAL A 88 1.90 -11.72 8.22
N LEU A 89 1.07 -11.61 7.18
CA LEU A 89 0.36 -10.37 6.86
C LEU A 89 -0.65 -9.98 7.96
N GLU A 90 -1.46 -10.94 8.42
CA GLU A 90 -2.46 -10.72 9.48
C GLU A 90 -1.81 -10.41 10.84
N GLY A 91 -0.63 -11.00 11.10
CA GLY A 91 0.15 -10.81 12.31
C GLY A 91 1.09 -9.59 12.28
N PHE A 92 1.08 -8.79 11.21
CA PHE A 92 1.98 -7.65 11.07
C PHE A 92 1.75 -6.61 12.18
N ASP A 93 2.79 -6.36 12.98
CA ASP A 93 2.83 -5.32 14.00
C ASP A 93 3.72 -4.17 13.53
N PRO A 94 3.23 -2.92 13.46
CA PRO A 94 4.06 -1.76 13.12
C PRO A 94 5.12 -1.42 14.19
N GLY A 95 5.11 -2.13 15.33
CA GLY A 95 6.10 -2.02 16.39
C GLY A 95 5.64 -1.15 17.57
N PRO A 96 6.30 -1.26 18.73
CA PRO A 96 5.85 -0.63 19.98
C PRO A 96 5.79 0.91 19.91
N ASP A 97 6.65 1.52 19.10
CA ASP A 97 6.72 2.97 18.92
C ASP A 97 5.53 3.54 18.14
N VAL A 98 4.88 2.71 17.32
CA VAL A 98 3.82 3.14 16.40
C VAL A 98 2.47 2.61 16.85
N ARG A 99 2.37 1.35 17.28
CA ARG A 99 1.09 0.65 17.47
C ARG A 99 0.11 1.30 18.44
N ASN A 100 0.60 2.13 19.38
CA ASN A 100 -0.22 2.80 20.39
C ASN A 100 -0.37 4.32 20.17
N LEU A 101 0.08 4.84 19.02
CA LEU A 101 -0.12 6.25 18.68
C LEU A 101 -1.60 6.55 18.41
N PRO A 102 -2.09 7.76 18.71
CA PRO A 102 -3.52 8.09 18.59
C PRO A 102 -4.15 7.79 17.22
N SER A 103 -3.39 8.03 16.14
CA SER A 103 -3.83 7.82 14.77
C SER A 103 -3.54 6.41 14.24
N SER A 104 -2.91 5.54 15.01
CA SER A 104 -2.67 4.16 14.60
C SER A 104 -3.98 3.38 14.48
N PRO A 105 -4.13 2.52 13.45
CA PRO A 105 -5.22 1.57 13.40
C PRO A 105 -4.96 0.40 14.35
N GLU A 106 -6.01 -0.28 14.77
CA GLU A 106 -5.91 -1.52 15.56
C GLU A 106 -5.10 -2.60 14.81
N LYS A 107 -5.35 -2.72 13.50
CA LYS A 107 -4.59 -3.58 12.57
C LYS A 107 -4.07 -2.76 11.41
N ALA A 108 -2.75 -2.75 11.20
CA ALA A 108 -2.16 -2.05 10.06
C ALA A 108 -2.47 -2.74 8.72
N ILE A 109 -2.50 -4.08 8.72
CA ILE A 109 -2.90 -4.92 7.59
C ILE A 109 -4.12 -5.72 8.00
N ILE A 110 -5.13 -5.80 7.13
CA ILE A 110 -6.33 -6.62 7.30
C ILE A 110 -6.38 -7.61 6.15
N VAL A 111 -6.26 -8.91 6.44
CA VAL A 111 -6.42 -9.94 5.42
C VAL A 111 -7.91 -10.19 5.16
N ARG A 112 -8.28 -10.29 3.88
CA ARG A 112 -9.61 -10.59 3.37
C ARG A 112 -9.60 -11.97 2.75
N GLU A 113 -10.43 -12.86 3.28
CA GLU A 113 -10.59 -14.24 2.78
C GLU A 113 -11.65 -14.33 1.68
N GLU A 114 -12.54 -13.33 1.59
CA GLU A 114 -13.58 -13.31 0.57
C GLU A 114 -12.96 -13.19 -0.84
N GLY A 115 -13.44 -14.02 -1.77
CA GLY A 115 -12.84 -14.15 -3.10
C GLY A 115 -12.96 -12.90 -4.00
N ASP A 116 -13.76 -11.92 -3.62
CA ASP A 116 -13.98 -10.66 -4.35
C ASP A 116 -13.44 -9.43 -3.61
N ARG A 117 -12.59 -9.62 -2.59
CA ARG A 117 -12.03 -8.53 -1.77
C ARG A 117 -10.50 -8.42 -1.93
N PRO A 118 -9.94 -7.20 -1.76
CA PRO A 118 -10.59 -5.94 -1.38
C PRO A 118 -11.27 -5.23 -2.56
N GLN A 119 -12.23 -4.36 -2.25
CA GLN A 119 -12.92 -3.48 -3.19
C GLN A 119 -12.87 -2.03 -2.70
N PRO A 120 -12.51 -1.06 -3.56
CA PRO A 120 -12.28 0.31 -3.10
C PRO A 120 -13.39 0.93 -2.27
N ARG A 121 -14.65 0.80 -2.73
CA ARG A 121 -15.79 1.39 -2.03
C ARG A 121 -16.05 0.78 -0.65
N TYR A 122 -15.76 -0.50 -0.46
CA TYR A 122 -16.07 -1.24 0.76
C TYR A 122 -14.89 -1.27 1.75
N ASP A 123 -13.65 -1.14 1.25
CA ASP A 123 -12.45 -1.30 2.07
C ASP A 123 -11.68 -0.01 2.34
N ARG A 124 -11.90 1.07 1.57
CA ARG A 124 -11.10 2.30 1.72
C ARG A 124 -11.11 2.90 3.13
N LEU A 125 -12.18 2.70 3.91
CA LEU A 125 -12.29 3.22 5.29
C LEU A 125 -11.88 2.21 6.36
N ALA A 126 -11.32 1.05 6.00
CA ALA A 126 -10.84 0.08 6.98
C ALA A 126 -9.82 0.72 7.93
N GLY A 127 -9.98 0.48 9.24
CA GLY A 127 -9.19 1.14 10.29
C GLY A 127 -9.24 2.67 10.22
N ARG A 128 -10.41 3.26 9.92
CA ARG A 128 -10.59 4.71 9.71
C ARG A 128 -9.77 5.24 8.51
N GLY A 129 -9.53 4.39 7.52
CA GLY A 129 -8.71 4.68 6.34
C GLY A 129 -7.20 4.58 6.58
N MET A 130 -6.78 4.10 7.76
CA MET A 130 -5.37 3.89 8.11
C MET A 130 -4.89 2.45 7.93
N SER A 131 -5.80 1.48 7.80
CA SER A 131 -5.44 0.08 7.49
C SER A 131 -5.32 -0.14 5.98
N VAL A 132 -4.44 -1.05 5.58
CA VAL A 132 -4.39 -1.60 4.23
C VAL A 132 -5.13 -2.95 4.23
N SER A 133 -6.10 -3.11 3.33
CA SER A 133 -6.75 -4.40 3.12
C SER A 133 -5.99 -5.21 2.07
N VAL A 134 -5.70 -6.47 2.37
CA VAL A 134 -5.01 -7.40 1.46
C VAL A 134 -5.89 -8.62 1.25
N GLY A 135 -6.08 -9.05 0.00
CA GLY A 135 -6.91 -10.21 -0.32
C GLY A 135 -6.40 -10.90 -1.57
N ARG A 136 -7.14 -11.93 -2.01
CA ARG A 136 -6.77 -12.74 -3.19
C ARG A 136 -5.37 -13.37 -3.09
N ILE A 137 -4.86 -13.60 -1.88
CA ILE A 137 -3.53 -14.18 -1.66
C ILE A 137 -3.54 -15.62 -2.14
N ARG A 138 -2.69 -15.92 -3.13
CA ARG A 138 -2.60 -17.22 -3.78
C ARG A 138 -1.22 -17.45 -4.37
N ARG A 139 -0.92 -18.70 -4.72
CA ARG A 139 0.31 -19.05 -5.44
C ARG A 139 0.39 -18.33 -6.79
N GLY A 140 1.58 -17.83 -7.11
CA GLY A 140 1.92 -17.21 -8.38
C GLY A 140 2.33 -18.22 -9.45
N ALA A 141 3.24 -17.82 -10.34
CA ALA A 141 3.71 -18.64 -11.46
C ALA A 141 4.44 -19.92 -11.03
N ASN A 142 5.07 -19.92 -9.85
CA ASN A 142 5.83 -21.04 -9.31
C ASN A 142 5.72 -21.11 -7.76
N LYS A 143 6.40 -22.09 -7.15
CA LYS A 143 6.36 -22.31 -5.70
C LYS A 143 6.97 -21.20 -4.85
N ARG A 144 7.77 -20.32 -5.45
CA ARG A 144 8.46 -19.19 -4.82
C ARG A 144 7.79 -17.86 -5.17
N SER A 145 6.51 -17.87 -5.52
CA SER A 145 5.82 -16.65 -5.93
C SER A 145 4.41 -16.58 -5.36
N LEU A 146 3.97 -15.36 -5.07
CA LEU A 146 2.62 -15.04 -4.62
C LEU A 146 1.98 -14.00 -5.52
N LEU A 147 0.68 -14.15 -5.71
CA LEU A 147 -0.20 -13.12 -6.27
C LEU A 147 -1.17 -12.67 -5.19
N PHE A 148 -1.33 -11.36 -5.03
CA PHE A 148 -2.31 -10.79 -4.10
C PHE A 148 -2.73 -9.39 -4.54
N ILE A 149 -3.84 -8.91 -3.97
CA ILE A 149 -4.34 -7.56 -4.17
C ILE A 149 -4.23 -6.81 -2.85
N SER A 150 -3.63 -5.62 -2.87
CA SER A 150 -3.64 -4.68 -1.75
C SER A 150 -4.48 -3.45 -2.07
N HIS A 151 -5.11 -2.88 -1.06
CA HIS A 151 -5.92 -1.68 -1.17
C HIS A 151 -5.74 -0.77 0.05
N GLY A 152 -5.55 0.53 -0.18
CA GLY A 152 -5.46 1.53 0.87
C GLY A 152 -6.02 2.89 0.47
N HIS A 153 -6.44 3.68 1.46
CA HIS A 153 -6.93 5.04 1.22
C HIS A 153 -5.77 5.98 0.86
N ASN A 154 -5.79 6.55 -0.34
CA ASN A 154 -4.68 7.37 -0.84
C ASN A 154 -4.55 8.71 -0.12
N THR A 155 -5.64 9.37 0.25
CA THR A 155 -5.58 10.67 0.95
C THR A 155 -5.50 10.58 2.49
N ILE A 156 -5.83 9.42 3.08
CA ILE A 156 -5.71 9.18 4.52
C ILE A 156 -4.39 8.45 4.78
N ARG A 157 -4.31 7.13 4.60
CA ARG A 157 -3.08 6.36 4.81
C ARG A 157 -1.94 6.85 3.93
N GLY A 158 -2.21 7.11 2.65
CA GLY A 158 -1.21 7.53 1.67
C GLY A 158 -0.79 9.01 1.76
N ALA A 159 -1.45 9.82 2.59
CA ALA A 159 -1.13 11.24 2.74
C ALA A 159 -1.40 11.76 4.15
N ALA A 160 -2.57 12.36 4.42
CA ALA A 160 -2.80 13.17 5.61
C ALA A 160 -2.70 12.37 6.92
N GLY A 161 -3.32 11.19 6.97
CA GLY A 161 -3.25 10.31 8.15
C GLY A 161 -1.84 9.77 8.38
N GLY A 162 -1.10 9.45 7.31
CA GLY A 162 0.31 9.09 7.39
C GLY A 162 1.18 10.22 7.96
N ALA A 163 0.96 11.45 7.52
CA ALA A 163 1.68 12.63 8.01
C ALA A 163 1.38 12.93 9.49
N VAL A 164 0.13 12.82 9.92
CA VAL A 164 -0.26 12.97 11.34
C VAL A 164 0.39 11.88 12.18
N LEU A 165 0.34 10.62 11.73
CA LEU A 165 0.97 9.51 12.45
C LEU A 165 2.49 9.69 12.57
N LEU A 166 3.15 10.20 11.52
CA LEU A 166 4.57 10.53 11.56
C LEU A 166 4.86 11.65 12.57
N ALA A 167 4.02 12.70 12.63
CA ALA A 167 4.18 13.77 13.61
C ALA A 167 3.99 13.27 15.05
N GLU A 168 3.02 12.38 15.28
CA GLU A 168 2.81 11.70 16.58
C GLU A 168 4.05 10.90 16.99
N LEU A 169 4.67 10.17 16.05
CA LEU A 169 5.92 9.44 16.28
C LEU A 169 7.09 10.38 16.57
N MET A 170 7.24 11.45 15.80
CA MET A 170 8.30 12.44 16.04
C MET A 170 8.19 13.07 17.42
N ARG A 171 6.97 13.39 17.86
CA ARG A 171 6.70 13.90 19.21
C ARG A 171 7.00 12.85 20.28
N SER A 172 6.60 11.59 20.11
CA SER A 172 6.88 10.53 21.08
C SER A 172 8.39 10.27 21.23
N LYS A 173 9.15 10.46 20.15
CA LYS A 173 10.62 10.39 20.10
C LYS A 173 11.33 11.70 20.47
N LYS A 174 10.59 12.76 20.81
CA LYS A 174 11.11 14.08 21.21
C LYS A 174 11.95 14.78 20.12
N PHE A 175 11.64 14.57 18.85
CA PHE A 175 12.17 15.37 17.75
C PHE A 175 11.45 16.72 17.61
N ILE A 176 10.20 16.79 18.07
CA ILE A 176 9.35 17.99 18.15
C ILE A 176 8.57 18.03 19.47
#